data_AF-T0YMZ5-F1
#
_entry.id   AF-T0YMZ5-F1
#
_cell.length_a   1.000
_cell.length_b   1.000
_cell.length_c   1.000
_cell.angle_alpha   90.00
_cell.angle_beta   90.00
_cell.angle_gamma   90.00
#
_symmetry.space_group_name_H-M   'P 1'
#
loop_
_entity.id
_entity.type
_entity.pdbx_description
1 polymer ?
#
loop_
_entity_poly.entity_id
_entity_poly.type
_entity_poly.pdbx_seq_one_letter_code
_entity_poly.pdbx_strand_id
1 'polypeptide(L)'
;DREVDAHVYFGGGMFHPLGALLNTKKPFLVVEPFTSTVRFIDEYRDKYAKRSKGKVLSLIDAKNFGILVSTKNGQYNINLAKILKKKIDDAGLVGEILVANTFDFMSLGNTRGFDAFVNTACPRIGVDDADADRAIGKPIITANELMQVITIKGELKHNQK
;
A
#
# COMPACT_ATOMS: atom_id res chain seq x y z
N ASP A 1 8.44 -11.09 18.90
CA ASP A 1 8.42 -12.33 18.10
C ASP A 1 9.29 -13.43 18.67
N ARG A 2 10.56 -13.18 19.00
CA ARG A 2 11.48 -14.23 19.48
C ARG A 2 11.13 -14.87 20.84
N GLU A 3 10.29 -14.23 21.65
CA GLU A 3 10.04 -14.63 23.05
C GLU A 3 8.60 -15.12 23.31
N VAL A 4 7.71 -15.07 22.32
CA VAL A 4 6.28 -15.39 22.49
C VAL A 4 5.85 -16.44 21.49
N ASP A 5 4.95 -17.36 21.82
CA ASP A 5 4.51 -18.39 20.86
C ASP A 5 3.43 -17.89 19.89
N ALA A 6 2.69 -16.87 20.29
CA ALA A 6 1.64 -16.25 19.49
C ALA A 6 1.48 -14.77 19.86
N HIS A 7 0.77 -14.02 19.01
CA HIS A 7 0.35 -12.65 19.27
C HIS A 7 -1.17 -12.61 19.46
N VAL A 8 -1.64 -11.75 20.36
CA VAL A 8 -3.07 -11.53 20.59
C VAL A 8 -3.38 -10.05 20.45
N TYR A 9 -4.35 -9.72 19.61
CA TYR A 9 -4.96 -8.39 19.55
C TYR A 9 -6.32 -8.44 20.23
N PHE A 10 -6.54 -7.53 21.19
CA PHE A 10 -7.82 -7.33 21.85
C PHE A 10 -8.42 -6.00 21.40
N GLY A 11 -9.53 -6.05 20.69
CA GLY A 11 -10.24 -4.85 20.24
C GLY A 11 -10.97 -5.02 18.90
N GLY A 12 -11.67 -3.95 18.52
CA GLY A 12 -12.46 -3.91 17.30
C GLY A 12 -11.65 -3.55 16.06
N GLY A 13 -12.21 -3.91 14.90
CA GLY A 13 -11.66 -3.62 13.58
C GLY A 13 -10.47 -4.51 13.19
N MET A 14 -10.11 -4.49 11.90
CA MET A 14 -9.09 -5.36 11.34
C MET A 14 -7.79 -4.66 10.93
N PHE A 15 -7.78 -3.33 10.87
CA PHE A 15 -6.61 -2.57 10.40
C PHE A 15 -5.32 -2.87 11.20
N HIS A 16 -5.37 -2.68 12.53
CA HIS A 16 -4.25 -2.92 13.41
C HIS A 16 -3.80 -4.39 13.43
N PRO A 17 -4.69 -5.39 13.64
CA PRO A 17 -4.24 -6.78 13.69
C PRO A 17 -3.72 -7.27 12.35
N LEU A 18 -4.26 -6.82 11.20
CA LEU A 18 -3.69 -7.15 9.90
C LEU A 18 -2.31 -6.51 9.69
N GLY A 19 -2.13 -5.23 10.06
CA GLY A 19 -0.84 -4.58 9.98
C GLY A 19 0.22 -5.27 10.84
N ALA A 20 -0.15 -5.66 12.07
CA ALA A 20 0.73 -6.38 12.97
C ALA A 20 1.04 -7.81 12.46
N LEU A 21 0.03 -8.52 11.96
CA LEU A 21 0.15 -9.86 11.39
C LEU A 21 1.28 -9.90 10.34
N LEU A 22 1.31 -8.95 9.41
CA LEU A 22 2.30 -8.90 8.32
C LEU A 22 3.75 -8.74 8.82
N ASN A 23 3.97 -8.35 10.07
CA ASN A 23 5.29 -8.14 10.68
C ASN A 23 5.77 -9.29 11.58
N THR A 24 4.98 -10.37 11.69
CA THR A 24 5.35 -11.60 12.40
C THR A 24 5.18 -12.80 11.48
N LYS A 25 5.66 -13.98 11.85
CA LYS A 25 5.28 -15.27 11.23
C LYS A 25 4.55 -16.19 12.21
N LYS A 26 4.40 -15.77 13.47
CA LYS A 26 3.76 -16.54 14.52
C LYS A 26 2.23 -16.44 14.42
N PRO A 27 1.50 -17.43 14.96
CA PRO A 27 0.05 -17.39 15.04
C PRO A 27 -0.45 -16.07 15.61
N PHE A 28 -1.51 -15.53 15.00
CA PHE A 28 -2.07 -14.25 15.40
C PHE A 28 -3.56 -14.38 15.69
N LEU A 29 -3.93 -14.16 16.95
CA LEU A 29 -5.30 -14.24 17.43
C LEU A 29 -5.92 -12.84 17.56
N VAL A 30 -7.16 -12.70 17.12
CA VAL A 30 -7.99 -11.53 17.36
C VAL A 30 -9.11 -11.91 18.32
N VAL A 31 -9.20 -11.16 19.43
CA VAL A 31 -10.29 -11.20 20.40
C VAL A 31 -11.11 -9.93 20.22
N GLU A 32 -12.33 -10.07 19.72
CA GLU A 32 -13.22 -8.96 19.42
C GLU A 32 -14.31 -8.84 20.52
N PRO A 33 -14.16 -7.91 21.49
CA PRO A 33 -15.05 -7.83 22.64
C PRO A 33 -16.52 -7.50 22.33
N PHE A 34 -16.82 -6.76 21.26
CA PHE A 34 -18.19 -6.33 20.99
C PHE A 34 -19.03 -7.46 20.37
N THR A 35 -18.39 -8.31 19.57
CA THR A 35 -19.03 -9.48 18.96
C THR A 35 -18.79 -10.78 19.72
N SER A 36 -17.99 -10.74 20.79
CA SER A 36 -17.55 -11.93 21.54
C SER A 36 -16.92 -13.01 20.64
N THR A 37 -16.22 -12.58 19.57
CA THR A 37 -15.57 -13.51 18.63
C THR A 37 -14.08 -13.62 18.93
N VAL A 38 -13.56 -14.84 18.78
CA VAL A 38 -12.13 -15.13 18.92
C VAL A 38 -11.71 -15.96 17.71
N ARG A 39 -10.74 -15.48 16.93
CA ARG A 39 -10.28 -16.18 15.73
C ARG A 39 -8.82 -15.94 15.41
N PHE A 40 -8.17 -16.95 14.84
CA PHE A 40 -6.89 -16.77 14.18
C PHE A 40 -7.08 -16.06 12.84
N ILE A 41 -6.11 -15.23 12.45
CA ILE A 41 -6.18 -14.43 11.23
C ILE A 41 -5.01 -14.70 10.27
N ASP A 42 -4.25 -15.78 10.49
CA ASP A 42 -3.06 -16.13 9.71
C ASP A 42 -3.33 -16.30 8.20
N GLU A 43 -4.52 -16.76 7.83
CA GLU A 43 -4.98 -16.86 6.44
C GLU A 43 -4.94 -15.53 5.68
N TYR A 44 -4.98 -14.40 6.39
CA TYR A 44 -4.93 -13.07 5.77
C TYR A 44 -3.55 -12.73 5.20
N ARG A 45 -2.49 -13.45 5.60
CA ARG A 45 -1.15 -13.31 4.99
C ARG A 45 -1.21 -13.60 3.49
N ASP A 46 -1.77 -14.75 3.15
CA ASP A 46 -1.87 -15.20 1.76
C ASP A 46 -2.85 -14.33 0.96
N LYS A 47 -3.96 -13.91 1.59
CA LYS A 47 -4.92 -12.98 0.99
C LYS A 47 -4.24 -11.64 0.64
N TYR A 48 -3.46 -11.08 1.57
CA TYR A 48 -2.72 -9.85 1.35
C TYR A 48 -1.66 -10.02 0.26
N ALA A 49 -0.86 -11.08 0.31
CA ALA A 49 0.17 -11.36 -0.69
C ALA A 49 -0.41 -11.50 -2.11
N LYS A 50 -1.54 -12.22 -2.25
CA LYS A 50 -2.24 -12.36 -3.53
C LYS A 50 -2.77 -11.01 -4.04
N ARG A 51 -3.41 -10.21 -3.17
CA ARG A 51 -3.92 -8.88 -3.54
C ARG A 51 -2.78 -7.97 -4.00
N SER A 52 -1.70 -7.92 -3.23
CA SER A 52 -0.53 -7.09 -3.53
C SER A 52 0.12 -7.49 -4.86
N LYS A 53 0.33 -8.80 -5.08
CA LYS A 53 0.82 -9.32 -6.36
C LYS A 53 -0.09 -8.93 -7.52
N GLY A 54 -1.41 -9.04 -7.36
CA GLY A 54 -2.38 -8.61 -8.37
C GLY A 54 -2.25 -7.13 -8.75
N LYS A 55 -2.16 -6.24 -7.75
CA LYS A 55 -1.93 -4.80 -7.96
C LYS A 55 -0.61 -4.54 -8.70
N VAL A 56 0.48 -5.15 -8.25
CA VAL A 56 1.80 -4.98 -8.87
C VAL A 56 1.80 -5.44 -10.33
N LEU A 57 1.22 -6.60 -10.63
CA LEU A 57 1.13 -7.11 -11.99
C LEU A 57 0.25 -6.25 -12.90
N SER A 58 -0.82 -5.63 -12.37
CA SER A 58 -1.64 -4.69 -13.15
C SER A 58 -0.90 -3.41 -13.58
N LEU A 59 0.29 -3.16 -13.01
CA LEU A 59 1.09 -1.95 -13.24
C LEU A 59 2.36 -2.22 -14.07
N ILE A 60 2.48 -3.40 -14.69
CA ILE A 60 3.64 -3.74 -15.54
C ILE A 60 3.82 -2.70 -16.66
N ASP A 61 2.73 -2.22 -17.26
CA ASP A 61 2.79 -1.24 -18.35
C ASP A 61 2.70 0.23 -17.89
N ALA A 62 2.53 0.48 -16.59
CA ALA A 62 2.36 1.83 -16.03
C ALA A 62 3.63 2.68 -16.19
N LYS A 63 3.49 3.91 -16.70
CA LYS A 63 4.60 4.83 -16.98
C LYS A 63 4.64 6.01 -16.01
N ASN A 64 3.49 6.43 -15.50
CA ASN A 64 3.33 7.66 -14.75
C ASN A 64 2.72 7.39 -13.37
N PHE A 65 3.37 7.89 -12.32
CA PHE A 65 3.00 7.66 -10.93
C PHE A 65 2.79 8.98 -10.18
N GLY A 66 1.64 9.12 -9.51
CA GLY A 66 1.38 10.23 -8.60
C GLY A 66 1.71 9.85 -7.16
N ILE A 67 2.64 10.53 -6.51
CA ILE A 67 3.08 10.25 -5.14
C ILE A 67 2.31 11.15 -4.17
N LEU A 68 1.46 10.56 -3.35
CA LEU A 68 0.54 11.26 -2.46
C LEU A 68 1.24 11.64 -1.15
N VAL A 69 1.28 12.94 -0.84
CA VAL A 69 1.78 13.51 0.43
C VAL A 69 0.67 14.29 1.12
N SER A 70 0.34 13.93 2.36
CA SER A 70 -0.59 14.72 3.19
C SER A 70 0.15 15.80 3.97
N THR A 71 -0.41 17.01 4.09
CA THR A 71 0.10 18.07 4.97
C THR A 71 -0.34 17.93 6.43
N LYS A 72 -1.14 16.91 6.78
CA LYS A 72 -1.55 16.67 8.17
C LYS A 72 -0.34 16.26 9.02
N ASN A 73 -0.25 16.86 10.21
CA ASN A 73 0.76 16.47 11.20
C ASN A 73 0.66 14.96 11.50
N GLY A 74 1.80 14.27 11.50
CA GLY A 74 1.88 12.82 11.64
C GLY A 74 1.69 12.02 10.35
N GLN A 75 1.25 12.63 9.25
CA GLN A 75 1.16 11.99 7.92
C GLN A 75 2.10 12.62 6.88
N TYR A 76 2.67 13.78 7.19
CA TYR A 76 3.60 14.47 6.30
C TYR A 76 4.92 13.73 6.17
N ASN A 77 5.14 13.13 4.99
CA ASN A 77 6.35 12.36 4.69
C ASN A 77 6.97 12.73 3.32
N ILE A 78 7.33 14.00 3.17
CA ILE A 78 7.94 14.52 1.93
C ILE A 78 9.29 13.86 1.62
N ASN A 79 10.04 13.45 2.65
CA ASN A 79 11.35 12.83 2.46
C ASN A 79 11.21 11.47 1.78
N LEU A 80 10.27 10.63 2.23
CA LEU A 80 9.95 9.38 1.53
C LEU A 80 9.48 9.66 0.10
N ALA A 81 8.60 10.63 -0.10
CA ALA A 81 8.11 10.96 -1.44
C ALA A 81 9.24 11.36 -2.41
N LYS A 82 10.21 12.17 -1.96
CA LYS A 82 11.40 12.54 -2.75
C LYS A 82 12.27 11.31 -3.09
N ILE A 83 12.47 10.41 -2.13
CA ILE A 83 13.22 9.16 -2.36
C ILE A 83 12.49 8.31 -3.41
N LEU A 84 11.17 8.14 -3.30
CA LEU A 84 10.39 7.34 -4.24
C LEU A 84 10.36 7.98 -5.63
N LYS A 85 10.21 9.32 -5.73
CA LYS A 85 10.32 10.04 -7.00
C LYS A 85 11.66 9.75 -7.68
N LYS A 86 12.76 9.88 -6.94
CA LYS A 86 14.10 9.57 -7.48
C LYS A 86 14.17 8.14 -8.02
N LYS A 87 13.66 7.16 -7.27
CA LYS A 87 13.65 5.76 -7.72
C LYS A 87 12.80 5.52 -8.97
N ILE A 88 11.67 6.22 -9.10
CA ILE A 88 10.82 6.18 -10.29
C ILE A 88 11.58 6.77 -11.49
N ASP A 89 12.17 7.96 -11.31
CA ASP A 89 12.92 8.65 -12.36
C ASP A 89 14.15 7.82 -12.80
N ASP A 90 14.91 7.26 -11.86
CA ASP A 90 16.07 6.38 -12.11
C ASP A 90 15.68 5.09 -12.87
N ALA A 91 14.41 4.66 -12.78
CA ALA A 91 13.87 3.51 -13.53
C ALA A 91 13.38 3.87 -14.95
N GLY A 92 13.49 5.14 -15.36
CA GLY A 92 12.99 5.66 -16.62
C GLY A 92 11.46 5.79 -16.67
N LEU A 93 10.84 6.01 -15.51
CA LEU A 93 9.41 6.26 -15.34
C LEU A 93 9.20 7.73 -14.91
N VAL A 94 7.95 8.19 -14.92
CA VAL A 94 7.61 9.57 -14.52
C VAL A 94 6.95 9.55 -13.15
N GLY A 95 7.54 10.24 -12.16
CA GLY A 95 6.97 10.39 -10.82
C GLY A 95 6.69 11.84 -10.48
N GLU A 96 5.47 12.17 -10.09
CA GLU A 96 5.10 13.53 -9.63
C GLU A 96 4.57 13.52 -8.21
N ILE A 97 4.97 14.51 -7.40
CA ILE A 97 4.52 14.62 -6.00
C ILE A 97 3.24 15.45 -5.95
N LEU A 98 2.18 14.85 -5.43
CA LEU A 98 0.87 15.48 -5.22
C LEU A 98 0.68 15.76 -3.73
N VAL A 99 0.59 17.05 -3.38
CA VAL A 99 0.48 17.49 -1.99
C VAL A 99 -0.93 18.00 -1.72
N ALA A 100 -1.59 17.49 -0.68
CA ALA A 100 -2.89 17.97 -0.22
C ALA A 100 -3.00 17.85 1.30
N ASN A 101 -3.93 18.56 1.94
CA ASN A 101 -4.24 18.27 3.34
C ASN A 101 -5.04 16.97 3.46
N THR A 102 -6.17 16.91 2.75
CA THR A 102 -7.03 15.73 2.61
C THR A 102 -7.16 15.42 1.13
N PHE A 103 -7.05 14.14 0.79
CA PHE A 103 -7.24 13.67 -0.58
C PHE A 103 -8.71 13.39 -0.83
N ASP A 104 -9.29 14.07 -1.82
CA ASP A 104 -10.58 13.70 -2.39
C ASP A 104 -10.36 12.68 -3.51
N PHE A 105 -10.85 11.46 -3.33
CA PHE A 105 -10.62 10.36 -4.25
C PHE A 105 -11.28 10.56 -5.62
N MET A 106 -12.42 11.25 -5.67
CA MET A 106 -13.08 11.58 -6.94
C MET A 106 -12.21 12.56 -7.76
N SER A 107 -11.70 13.61 -7.13
CA SER A 107 -10.79 14.57 -7.76
C SER A 107 -9.48 13.90 -8.20
N LEU A 108 -8.93 13.01 -7.38
CA LEU A 108 -7.76 12.20 -7.76
C LEU A 108 -8.03 11.33 -8.99
N GLY A 109 -9.19 10.66 -9.06
CA GLY A 109 -9.60 9.89 -10.23
C GLY A 109 -9.67 10.71 -11.52
N ASN A 110 -10.09 11.98 -11.39
CA ASN A 110 -10.14 12.93 -12.51
C ASN A 110 -8.76 13.45 -12.96
N THR A 111 -7.69 13.24 -12.18
CA THR A 111 -6.34 13.63 -12.60
C THR A 111 -5.88 12.73 -13.75
N ARG A 112 -5.82 13.32 -14.95
CA ARG A 112 -5.30 12.66 -16.15
C ARG A 112 -3.77 12.59 -16.08
N GLY A 113 -3.19 11.58 -16.72
CA GLY A 113 -1.74 11.44 -16.86
C GLY A 113 -1.06 10.56 -15.81
N PHE A 114 -1.75 10.08 -14.78
CA PHE A 114 -1.23 9.06 -13.86
C PHE A 114 -1.86 7.70 -14.11
N ASP A 115 -1.06 6.64 -14.07
CA ASP A 115 -1.49 5.25 -14.20
C ASP A 115 -1.76 4.62 -12.81
N ALA A 116 -1.05 5.10 -11.79
CA ALA A 116 -1.23 4.69 -10.39
C ALA A 116 -0.85 5.79 -9.42
N PHE A 117 -1.28 5.62 -8.17
CA PHE A 117 -0.91 6.49 -7.06
C PHE A 117 -0.10 5.75 -6.02
N VAL A 118 0.92 6.40 -5.47
CA VAL A 118 1.80 5.86 -4.43
C VAL A 118 1.49 6.57 -3.13
N ASN A 119 1.00 5.83 -2.14
CA ASN A 119 0.62 6.38 -0.85
C ASN A 119 1.85 6.55 0.06
N THR A 120 2.17 7.80 0.41
CA THR A 120 3.13 8.15 1.47
C THR A 120 2.48 8.91 2.64
N ALA A 121 1.14 9.01 2.63
CA ALA A 121 0.33 9.67 3.64
C ALA A 121 -0.20 8.66 4.68
N CYS A 122 -1.49 8.73 5.03
CA CYS A 122 -2.10 7.78 5.96
C CYS A 122 -2.03 6.34 5.43
N PRO A 123 -1.44 5.38 6.16
CA PRO A 123 -1.31 4.00 5.70
C PRO A 123 -2.65 3.26 5.55
N ARG A 124 -3.75 3.83 6.08
CA ARG A 124 -5.11 3.27 5.87
C ARG A 124 -5.60 3.45 4.44
N ILE A 125 -5.14 4.49 3.74
CA ILE A 125 -5.52 4.77 2.34
C ILE A 125 -4.98 3.64 1.45
N GLY A 126 -5.88 2.99 0.72
CA GLY A 126 -5.57 1.86 -0.16
C GLY A 126 -5.42 0.51 0.54
N VAL A 127 -5.39 0.45 1.89
CA VAL A 127 -5.33 -0.80 2.68
C VAL A 127 -6.73 -1.18 3.18
N ASP A 128 -7.33 -0.32 4.01
CA ASP A 128 -8.70 -0.47 4.54
C ASP A 128 -9.76 0.04 3.57
N ASP A 129 -9.39 1.06 2.80
CA ASP A 129 -10.31 1.77 1.93
C ASP A 129 -10.36 1.11 0.56
N ALA A 130 -11.04 -0.05 0.50
CA ALA A 130 -11.31 -0.73 -0.76
C ALA A 130 -12.12 0.16 -1.73
N ASP A 131 -12.84 1.14 -1.19
CA ASP A 131 -13.60 2.10 -1.97
C ASP A 131 -12.71 3.20 -2.54
N ALA A 132 -11.54 3.50 -1.96
CA ALA A 132 -10.57 4.41 -2.55
C ALA A 132 -10.06 3.94 -3.93
N ASP A 133 -9.66 2.67 -4.06
CA ASP A 133 -9.24 2.11 -5.36
C ASP A 133 -10.40 2.20 -6.39
N ARG A 134 -11.65 1.96 -5.97
CA ARG A 134 -12.84 2.04 -6.83
C ARG A 134 -13.22 3.46 -7.21
N ALA A 135 -13.20 4.39 -6.26
CA ALA A 135 -13.56 5.79 -6.46
C ALA A 135 -12.56 6.51 -7.37
N ILE A 136 -11.27 6.17 -7.25
CA ILE A 136 -10.22 6.71 -8.13
C ILE A 136 -10.24 6.04 -9.51
N GLY A 137 -10.65 4.76 -9.58
CA GLY A 137 -10.58 3.96 -10.80
C GLY A 137 -9.15 3.60 -11.22
N LYS A 138 -8.16 3.82 -10.34
CA LYS A 138 -6.75 3.51 -10.56
C LYS A 138 -6.13 2.93 -9.29
N PRO A 139 -5.13 2.04 -9.39
CA PRO A 139 -4.51 1.43 -8.22
C PRO A 139 -3.83 2.47 -7.31
N ILE A 140 -4.11 2.41 -6.01
CA ILE A 140 -3.27 3.00 -4.97
C ILE A 140 -2.36 1.92 -4.40
N ILE A 141 -1.05 2.17 -4.42
CA ILE A 141 -0.03 1.24 -3.97
C ILE A 141 0.83 1.84 -2.85
N THR A 142 1.41 0.96 -2.05
CA THR A 142 2.40 1.31 -1.03
C THR A 142 3.78 1.55 -1.63
N ALA A 143 4.69 2.13 -0.85
CA ALA A 143 6.09 2.25 -1.23
C ALA A 143 6.75 0.90 -1.57
N ASN A 144 6.41 -0.17 -0.83
CA ASN A 144 6.95 -1.50 -1.07
C ASN A 144 6.44 -2.10 -2.39
N GLU A 145 5.17 -1.91 -2.70
CA GLU A 145 4.58 -2.35 -3.97
C GLU A 145 5.18 -1.60 -5.15
N LEU A 146 5.43 -0.29 -5.03
CA LEU A 146 6.15 0.48 -6.05
C LEU A 146 7.54 -0.11 -6.31
N MET A 147 8.28 -0.47 -5.27
CA MET A 147 9.59 -1.13 -5.44
C MET A 147 9.48 -2.44 -6.21
N GLN A 148 8.46 -3.26 -5.91
CA GLN A 148 8.23 -4.51 -6.65
C GLN A 148 7.91 -4.25 -8.13
N VAL A 149 7.09 -3.24 -8.43
CA VAL A 149 6.81 -2.82 -9.82
C VAL A 149 8.11 -2.44 -10.53
N ILE A 150 8.95 -1.60 -9.92
CA ILE A 150 10.22 -1.18 -10.51
C ILE A 150 11.15 -2.38 -10.75
N THR A 151 11.27 -3.29 -9.78
CA THR A 151 12.09 -4.50 -9.90
C THR A 151 11.64 -5.38 -11.06
N ILE A 152 10.35 -5.73 -11.12
CA ILE A 152 9.80 -6.59 -12.19
C ILE A 152 10.02 -5.95 -13.57
N LYS A 153 9.82 -4.63 -13.68
CA LYS A 153 10.07 -3.91 -14.95
C LYS A 153 11.56 -3.91 -15.33
N GLY A 154 12.46 -3.87 -14.37
CA GLY A 154 13.90 -4.03 -14.60
C GLY A 154 14.25 -5.42 -15.14
N GLU A 155 13.71 -6.47 -14.55
CA GLU A 155 13.90 -7.87 -14.98
C GLU A 155 13.36 -8.11 -16.40
N LEU A 156 12.16 -7.59 -16.71
CA LEU A 156 11.57 -7.72 -18.04
C LEU A 156 12.40 -7.02 -19.14
N LYS A 157 12.98 -5.85 -18.84
CA LYS A 157 13.88 -5.16 -19.78
C LYS A 157 15.19 -5.93 -20.00
N HIS A 158 15.66 -6.68 -19.01
CA HIS A 158 16.89 -7.48 -19.13
C HIS A 158 16.67 -8.75 -19.97
N ASN A 159 15.55 -9.44 -19.77
CA ASN A 159 15.22 -10.68 -20.48
C ASN A 159 14.82 -10.48 -21.96
N GLN A 160 14.67 -9.23 -22.41
CA GLN A 160 14.37 -8.87 -23.80
C GLN A 160 15.60 -8.41 -24.60
N LYS A 161 16.78 -8.35 -23.97
CA LYS A 161 18.07 -8.05 -24.61
C LYS A 161 18.87 -9.33 -24.80
#